data_AF-A0A937NEG3-F1
#
_entry.id   AF-A0A937NEG3-F1
#
_cell.length_a   1.000
_cell.length_b   1.000
_cell.length_c   1.000
_cell.angle_alpha   90.00
_cell.angle_beta   90.00
_cell.angle_gamma   90.00
#
_symmetry.space_group_name_H-M   'P 1'
#
loop_
_entity.id
_entity.type
_entity.pdbx_description
1 polymer ?
#
loop_
_entity_poly.entity_id
_entity_poly.type
_entity_poly.pdbx_seq_one_letter_code
_entity_poly.pdbx_strand_id
1 'polypeptide(L)'
;SIAPLAADELSRRGTLPRTMPSTTYAFDARTGEKKWEFKAEYDPRNLVRSWQSVRANDDWIAYSHDKNIVLLGKWSETTAIDATSGKTLWKNRSGVQPIVLREDTFINQAGRQYSITTGELASQSTFFRKSGGCNYAVGSKHLMLVRNRSATYFDVSDQKEYSLRNLRSGCSNSLVAADGLLNMPCFSYGCVCNYPLQTSFAMRHMPESAEWAGERPFQLLKSRE
;
A
#
# COMPACT_ATOMS: atom_id res chain seq x y z
N SER A 1 -18.29 10.53 -1.14
CA SER A 1 -17.29 10.95 -2.14
C SER A 1 -18.00 11.16 -3.49
N ILE A 2 -17.38 11.91 -4.43
CA ILE A 2 -17.84 11.99 -5.84
C ILE A 2 -17.03 11.00 -6.67
N ALA A 3 -17.62 10.45 -7.74
CA ALA A 3 -16.87 9.62 -8.68
C ALA A 3 -15.78 10.45 -9.41
N PRO A 4 -14.58 9.90 -9.69
CA PRO A 4 -13.52 10.61 -10.40
C PRO A 4 -13.94 11.20 -11.75
N LEU A 5 -14.79 10.51 -12.52
CA LEU A 5 -15.31 11.01 -13.80
C LEU A 5 -16.17 12.27 -13.63
N ALA A 6 -16.99 12.30 -12.57
CA ALA A 6 -17.79 13.47 -12.24
C ALA A 6 -16.91 14.62 -11.71
N ALA A 7 -15.85 14.32 -10.93
CA ALA A 7 -14.85 15.33 -10.55
C ALA A 7 -14.13 15.92 -11.78
N ASP A 8 -13.74 15.07 -12.75
CA ASP A 8 -13.12 15.51 -14.00
C ASP A 8 -14.06 16.39 -14.84
N GLU A 9 -15.34 16.00 -14.95
CA GLU A 9 -16.34 16.81 -15.64
C GLU A 9 -16.51 18.19 -14.99
N LEU A 10 -16.69 18.25 -13.67
CA LEU A 10 -16.80 19.51 -12.93
C LEU A 10 -15.53 20.35 -13.05
N SER A 11 -14.36 19.71 -13.04
CA SER A 11 -13.07 20.38 -13.23
C SER A 11 -12.98 21.01 -14.62
N ARG A 12 -13.38 20.29 -15.68
CA ARG A 12 -13.41 20.82 -17.06
C ARG A 12 -14.40 21.97 -17.24
N ARG A 13 -15.49 21.96 -16.48
CA ARG A 13 -16.51 23.03 -16.48
C ARG A 13 -16.16 24.22 -15.56
N GLY A 14 -15.05 24.15 -14.81
CA GLY A 14 -14.67 25.20 -13.86
C GLY A 14 -15.61 25.31 -12.64
N THR A 15 -16.43 24.29 -12.39
CA THR A 15 -17.44 24.26 -11.33
C THR A 15 -17.11 23.29 -10.20
N LEU A 16 -15.89 22.75 -10.18
CA LEU A 16 -15.43 21.87 -9.12
C LEU A 16 -15.41 22.63 -7.77
N PRO A 17 -16.06 22.10 -6.71
CA PRO A 17 -16.04 22.76 -5.40
C PRO A 17 -14.62 22.79 -4.82
N ARG A 18 -14.37 23.71 -3.88
CA ARG A 18 -13.05 23.83 -3.22
C ARG A 18 -12.74 22.67 -2.30
N THR A 19 -13.75 22.16 -1.60
CA THR A 19 -13.67 21.02 -0.69
C THR A 19 -14.84 20.08 -0.92
N MET A 20 -14.67 18.83 -0.50
CA MET A 20 -15.74 17.85 -0.49
C MET A 20 -15.74 17.00 0.77
N PRO A 21 -16.92 16.68 1.31
CA PRO A 21 -17.02 15.86 2.49
C PRO A 21 -16.73 14.39 2.18
N SER A 22 -16.04 13.74 3.09
CA SER A 22 -15.87 12.29 3.19
C SER A 22 -16.34 11.89 4.58
N THR A 23 -17.23 10.90 4.64
CA THR A 23 -17.84 10.45 5.88
C THR A 23 -17.50 8.99 6.10
N THR A 24 -16.99 8.69 7.30
CA THR A 24 -16.72 7.34 7.76
C THR A 24 -17.67 7.02 8.90
N TYR A 25 -18.23 5.82 8.91
CA TYR A 25 -19.16 5.35 9.93
C TYR A 25 -18.61 4.09 10.57
N ALA A 26 -18.88 3.91 11.86
CA ALA A 26 -18.80 2.61 12.50
C ALA A 26 -20.18 2.16 12.92
N PHE A 27 -20.48 0.89 12.63
CA PHE A 27 -21.71 0.23 13.00
C PHE A 27 -21.42 -0.96 13.89
N ASP A 28 -22.34 -1.27 14.78
CA ASP A 28 -22.38 -2.56 15.42
C ASP A 28 -22.71 -3.65 14.39
N ALA A 29 -21.86 -4.66 14.26
CA ALA A 29 -22.01 -5.68 13.22
C ALA A 29 -23.24 -6.57 13.41
N ARG A 30 -23.79 -6.68 14.63
CA ARG A 30 -24.96 -7.53 14.91
C ARG A 30 -26.27 -6.77 14.75
N THR A 31 -26.32 -5.53 15.24
CA THR A 31 -27.56 -4.74 15.31
C THR A 31 -27.69 -3.72 14.17
N GLY A 32 -26.58 -3.34 13.53
CA GLY A 32 -26.55 -2.26 12.56
C GLY A 32 -26.60 -0.86 13.20
N GLU A 33 -26.55 -0.75 14.53
CA GLU A 33 -26.57 0.53 15.23
C GLU A 33 -25.30 1.34 14.92
N LYS A 34 -25.46 2.62 14.55
CA LYS A 34 -24.32 3.52 14.31
C LYS A 34 -23.66 3.89 15.64
N LYS A 35 -22.43 3.43 15.85
CA LYS A 35 -21.62 3.75 17.05
C LYS A 35 -21.04 5.16 16.98
N TRP A 36 -20.47 5.52 15.84
CA TRP A 36 -19.92 6.85 15.62
C TRP A 36 -19.89 7.21 14.14
N GLU A 37 -19.69 8.50 13.89
CA GLU A 37 -19.58 9.11 12.58
C GLU A 37 -18.39 10.08 12.59
N PHE A 38 -17.56 10.01 11.56
CA PHE A 38 -16.43 10.91 11.35
C PHE A 38 -16.57 11.61 10.00
N LYS A 39 -16.50 12.94 10.00
CA LYS A 39 -16.55 13.78 8.80
C LYS A 39 -15.22 14.51 8.63
N ALA A 40 -14.69 14.48 7.41
CA ALA A 40 -13.57 15.29 6.99
C ALA A 40 -13.86 15.92 5.63
N GLU A 41 -13.26 17.07 5.37
CA GLU A 41 -13.30 17.72 4.07
C GLU A 41 -11.94 17.61 3.39
N TYR A 42 -11.95 17.28 2.11
CA TYR A 42 -10.74 17.14 1.31
C TYR A 42 -10.83 17.93 0.01
N ASP A 43 -9.68 18.33 -0.52
CA ASP A 43 -9.57 18.94 -1.84
C ASP A 43 -9.91 17.90 -2.95
N PRO A 44 -10.91 18.15 -3.80
CA PRO A 44 -11.30 17.22 -4.86
C PRO A 44 -10.32 17.18 -6.03
N ARG A 45 -9.37 18.13 -6.16
CA ARG A 45 -8.31 18.07 -7.17
C ARG A 45 -7.42 16.84 -7.01
N ASN A 46 -7.40 16.27 -5.82
CA ASN A 46 -6.74 15.00 -5.56
C ASN A 46 -7.38 13.83 -6.33
N LEU A 47 -8.58 13.95 -6.91
CA LEU A 47 -9.32 12.86 -7.61
C LEU A 47 -8.96 12.68 -9.09
N VAL A 48 -8.44 13.72 -9.74
CA VAL A 48 -8.59 13.83 -11.21
C VAL A 48 -7.47 13.13 -12.01
N ARG A 49 -6.39 12.67 -11.37
CA ARG A 49 -5.26 12.00 -12.06
C ARG A 49 -4.58 10.96 -11.18
N SER A 50 -4.83 9.68 -11.43
CA SER A 50 -4.02 8.58 -10.86
C SER A 50 -3.28 7.86 -11.98
N TRP A 51 -1.95 7.81 -11.87
CA TRP A 51 -1.10 6.98 -12.74
C TRP A 51 -0.95 5.54 -12.21
N GLN A 52 -1.42 5.31 -10.99
CA GLN A 52 -1.44 4.00 -10.34
C GLN A 52 -2.76 3.31 -10.64
N SER A 53 -2.74 1.99 -10.75
CA SER A 53 -3.94 1.23 -11.09
C SER A 53 -4.91 1.00 -9.93
N VAL A 54 -4.48 1.31 -8.71
CA VAL A 54 -5.40 1.57 -7.60
C VAL A 54 -5.91 2.99 -7.79
N ARG A 55 -7.19 3.23 -7.50
CA ARG A 55 -7.74 4.59 -7.39
C ARG A 55 -7.11 5.28 -6.18
N ALA A 56 -5.81 5.57 -6.26
CA ALA A 56 -4.95 6.06 -5.18
C ALA A 56 -5.35 7.46 -4.67
N ASN A 57 -6.41 7.99 -5.26
CA ASN A 57 -6.96 9.31 -5.07
C ASN A 57 -8.33 9.27 -4.36
N ASP A 58 -8.96 8.10 -4.26
CA ASP A 58 -10.25 7.93 -3.59
C ASP A 58 -10.10 7.97 -2.07
N ASP A 59 -11.22 7.96 -1.36
CA ASP A 59 -11.22 7.84 0.09
C ASP A 59 -10.76 6.42 0.46
N TRP A 60 -9.94 6.31 1.50
CA TRP A 60 -9.40 5.03 1.94
C TRP A 60 -9.41 4.91 3.45
N ILE A 61 -9.40 3.65 3.90
CA ILE A 61 -9.40 3.27 5.30
C ILE A 61 -8.47 2.08 5.51
N ALA A 62 -7.77 2.06 6.64
CA ALA A 62 -6.96 0.96 7.12
C ALA A 62 -7.12 0.84 8.64
N TYR A 63 -7.09 -0.37 9.17
CA TYR A 63 -7.29 -0.62 10.60
C TYR A 63 -6.07 -1.32 11.21
N SER A 64 -5.49 -0.70 12.23
CA SER A 64 -4.48 -1.33 13.08
C SER A 64 -5.18 -1.96 14.28
N HIS A 65 -5.24 -3.29 14.28
CA HIS A 65 -5.85 -4.07 15.35
C HIS A 65 -5.14 -3.83 16.70
N ASP A 66 -3.81 -3.97 16.72
CA ASP A 66 -3.03 -3.93 17.96
C ASP A 66 -3.02 -2.55 18.63
N LYS A 67 -3.21 -1.48 17.84
CA LYS A 67 -3.35 -0.11 18.35
C LYS A 67 -4.78 0.33 18.54
N ASN A 68 -5.74 -0.44 18.02
CA ASN A 68 -7.14 -0.05 17.93
C ASN A 68 -7.34 1.32 17.26
N ILE A 69 -6.58 1.56 16.17
CA ILE A 69 -6.58 2.83 15.44
C ILE A 69 -7.07 2.59 14.00
N VAL A 70 -7.97 3.46 13.55
CA VAL A 70 -8.35 3.56 12.14
C VAL A 70 -7.54 4.69 11.51
N LEU A 71 -6.77 4.36 10.48
CA LEU A 71 -6.19 5.33 9.57
C LEU A 71 -7.16 5.52 8.41
N LEU A 72 -7.49 6.76 8.11
CA LEU A 72 -8.35 7.12 7.00
C LEU A 72 -7.81 8.36 6.31
N GLY A 73 -8.20 8.54 5.05
CA GLY A 73 -7.68 9.65 4.30
C GLY A 73 -8.12 9.71 2.87
N LYS A 74 -7.49 10.63 2.16
CA LYS A 74 -7.63 10.81 0.72
C LYS A 74 -6.29 11.18 0.15
N TRP A 75 -5.88 10.47 -0.90
CA TRP A 75 -4.56 10.64 -1.54
C TRP A 75 -3.41 10.62 -0.52
N SER A 76 -2.79 11.77 -0.26
CA SER A 76 -1.64 11.90 0.64
C SER A 76 -1.96 12.41 2.04
N GLU A 77 -3.22 12.77 2.30
CA GLU A 77 -3.67 13.22 3.59
C GLU A 77 -4.14 12.03 4.42
N THR A 78 -3.48 11.79 5.55
CA THR A 78 -3.85 10.74 6.49
C THR A 78 -4.28 11.34 7.82
N THR A 79 -5.32 10.75 8.40
CA THR A 79 -5.84 11.02 9.74
C THR A 79 -5.93 9.72 10.50
N ALA A 80 -5.53 9.72 11.77
CA ALA A 80 -5.83 8.64 12.69
C ALA A 80 -6.98 9.01 13.61
N ILE A 81 -7.89 8.07 13.78
CA ILE A 81 -8.95 8.11 14.77
C ILE A 81 -8.90 6.86 15.65
N ASP A 82 -9.29 7.01 16.91
CA ASP A 82 -9.55 5.89 17.80
C ASP A 82 -10.73 5.06 17.24
N ALA A 83 -10.54 3.76 17.08
CA ALA A 83 -11.53 2.92 16.39
C ALA A 83 -12.82 2.73 17.21
N THR A 84 -12.75 2.84 18.53
CA THR A 84 -13.89 2.65 19.42
C THR A 84 -14.78 3.88 19.50
N SER A 85 -14.17 5.07 19.65
CA SER A 85 -14.88 6.33 19.89
C SER A 85 -15.03 7.20 18.65
N GLY A 86 -14.22 6.98 17.60
CA GLY A 86 -14.13 7.86 16.44
C GLY A 86 -13.40 9.18 16.73
N LYS A 87 -12.81 9.36 17.92
CA LYS A 87 -12.08 10.57 18.29
C LYS A 87 -10.80 10.68 17.48
N THR A 88 -10.54 11.89 16.96
CA THR A 88 -9.27 12.19 16.29
C THR A 88 -8.08 12.06 17.25
N LEU A 89 -7.05 11.33 16.81
CA LEU A 89 -5.75 11.26 17.47
C LEU A 89 -4.76 12.24 16.82
N TRP A 90 -4.65 12.22 15.49
CA TRP A 90 -3.83 13.16 14.71
C TRP A 90 -4.37 13.30 13.28
N LYS A 91 -4.01 14.39 12.60
CA LYS A 91 -4.50 14.76 11.25
C LYS A 91 -3.37 15.27 10.35
N ASN A 92 -3.65 15.33 9.05
CA ASN A 92 -2.84 16.01 8.03
C ASN A 92 -1.39 15.52 7.98
N ARG A 93 -1.19 14.21 8.16
CA ARG A 93 0.12 13.57 8.01
C ARG A 93 0.26 12.92 6.64
N SER A 94 1.50 12.77 6.19
CA SER A 94 1.79 12.19 4.88
C SER A 94 1.38 10.72 4.82
N GLY A 95 0.47 10.41 3.91
CA GLY A 95 0.23 9.08 3.38
C GLY A 95 0.42 9.08 1.88
N VAL A 96 0.32 7.90 1.27
CA VAL A 96 -0.02 7.70 -0.14
C VAL A 96 -0.61 6.30 -0.16
N GLN A 97 -1.90 6.17 -0.46
CA GLN A 97 -2.53 4.86 -0.48
C GLN A 97 -2.09 4.00 -1.69
N PRO A 98 -2.18 2.67 -1.60
CA PRO A 98 -2.40 1.93 -0.35
C PRO A 98 -1.20 2.07 0.59
N ILE A 99 -1.46 2.08 1.90
CA ILE A 99 -0.39 2.02 2.91
C ILE A 99 -0.19 0.56 3.33
N VAL A 100 1.04 0.21 3.71
CA VAL A 100 1.35 -1.09 4.31
C VAL A 100 1.37 -0.93 5.82
N LEU A 101 0.41 -1.54 6.51
CA LEU A 101 0.40 -1.56 7.98
C LEU A 101 1.42 -2.56 8.53
N ARG A 102 2.05 -2.18 9.63
CA ARG A 102 2.88 -3.01 10.51
C ARG A 102 2.42 -2.81 11.96
N GLU A 103 3.07 -3.48 12.89
CA GLU A 103 2.73 -3.48 14.33
C GLU A 103 2.59 -2.04 14.90
N ASP A 104 3.66 -1.23 14.79
CA ASP A 104 3.69 0.14 15.33
C ASP A 104 3.67 1.24 14.27
N THR A 105 3.83 0.86 13.00
CA THR A 105 4.11 1.80 11.92
C THR A 105 3.34 1.48 10.66
N PHE A 106 3.15 2.47 9.78
CA PHE A 106 2.73 2.23 8.41
C PHE A 106 3.80 2.72 7.42
N ILE A 107 3.84 2.10 6.25
CA ILE A 107 4.74 2.46 5.15
C ILE A 107 3.91 3.02 4.00
N ASN A 108 4.30 4.19 3.49
CA ASN A 108 3.64 4.77 2.33
C ASN A 108 4.27 4.29 1.00
N GLN A 109 3.69 4.69 -0.12
CA GLN A 109 4.19 4.30 -1.47
C GLN A 109 5.54 4.90 -1.86
N ALA A 110 6.14 5.76 -1.02
CA ALA A 110 7.53 6.23 -1.16
C ALA A 110 8.52 5.41 -0.31
N GLY A 111 8.06 4.33 0.32
CA GLY A 111 8.89 3.47 1.17
C GLY A 111 9.24 4.09 2.52
N ARG A 112 8.64 5.24 2.87
CA ARG A 112 8.86 5.92 4.16
C ARG A 112 7.96 5.32 5.23
N GLN A 113 8.52 5.17 6.42
CA GLN A 113 7.86 4.57 7.58
C GLN A 113 7.43 5.65 8.57
N TYR A 114 6.19 5.57 9.05
CA TYR A 114 5.58 6.51 9.96
C TYR A 114 4.97 5.78 11.15
N SER A 115 5.03 6.38 12.34
CA SER A 115 4.34 5.87 13.53
C SER A 115 2.82 5.90 13.33
N ILE A 116 2.13 4.80 13.67
CA ILE A 116 0.65 4.76 13.66
C ILE A 116 0.08 5.67 14.76
N THR A 117 0.76 5.76 15.91
CA THR A 117 0.24 6.50 17.07
C THR A 117 0.44 8.01 16.97
N THR A 118 1.51 8.48 16.32
CA THR A 118 1.83 9.92 16.22
C THR A 118 1.72 10.49 14.79
N GLY A 119 1.77 9.62 13.77
CA GLY A 119 1.84 10.01 12.36
C GLY A 119 3.15 10.68 11.96
N GLU A 120 4.17 10.60 12.82
CA GLU A 120 5.50 11.16 12.57
C GLU A 120 6.40 10.15 11.86
N LEU A 121 7.40 10.66 11.14
CA LEU A 121 8.37 9.83 10.42
C LEU A 121 9.17 9.01 11.45
N ALA A 122 9.07 7.68 11.36
CA ALA A 122 9.71 6.76 12.29
C ALA A 122 11.19 6.52 11.95
N SER A 123 11.55 6.66 10.68
CA SER A 123 12.93 6.47 10.20
C SER A 123 13.24 7.37 9.01
N GLN A 124 14.49 7.82 8.91
CA GLN A 124 15.02 8.50 7.72
C GLN A 124 15.35 7.52 6.59
N SER A 125 15.52 6.23 6.91
CA SER A 125 15.70 5.18 5.90
C SER A 125 14.37 4.84 5.21
N THR A 126 14.45 4.49 3.94
CA THR A 126 13.30 4.04 3.14
C THR A 126 13.44 2.57 2.81
N PHE A 127 12.36 1.80 2.90
CA PHE A 127 12.32 0.39 2.48
C PHE A 127 12.59 0.24 0.99
N PHE A 128 12.13 1.16 0.15
CA PHE A 128 12.38 1.10 -1.29
C PHE A 128 12.32 2.51 -1.86
N ARG A 129 13.00 2.70 -2.99
CA ARG A 129 12.91 3.93 -3.78
C ARG A 129 12.30 3.60 -5.12
N LYS A 130 10.99 3.82 -5.22
CA LYS A 130 10.25 3.50 -6.43
C LYS A 130 10.67 4.46 -7.57
N SER A 131 11.49 3.99 -8.51
CA SER A 131 11.96 4.78 -9.66
C SER A 131 11.05 4.63 -10.90
N GLY A 132 9.74 4.60 -10.64
CA GLY A 132 8.71 4.47 -11.66
C GLY A 132 8.08 3.09 -11.73
N GLY A 133 6.80 3.10 -12.06
CA GLY A 133 6.01 1.90 -12.33
C GLY A 133 4.54 2.07 -11.94
N CYS A 134 3.67 1.45 -12.74
CA CYS A 134 2.22 1.56 -12.60
C CYS A 134 1.64 0.80 -11.39
N ASN A 135 2.43 -0.09 -10.77
CA ASN A 135 1.99 -0.84 -9.59
C ASN A 135 2.01 -0.01 -8.31
N TYR A 136 1.68 -0.62 -7.19
CA TYR A 136 1.86 -0.09 -5.85
C TYR A 136 2.67 -1.10 -5.04
N ALA A 137 3.33 -0.60 -3.99
CA ALA A 137 3.99 -1.44 -3.01
C ALA A 137 2.94 -2.20 -2.21
N VAL A 138 3.16 -3.50 -2.08
CA VAL A 138 2.47 -4.36 -1.12
C VAL A 138 3.50 -4.92 -0.16
N GLY A 139 3.08 -5.32 1.05
CA GLY A 139 4.01 -5.83 2.04
C GLY A 139 3.50 -7.05 2.75
N SER A 140 4.44 -7.84 3.24
CA SER A 140 4.26 -8.88 4.25
C SER A 140 5.17 -8.58 5.45
N LYS A 141 5.21 -9.48 6.43
CA LYS A 141 6.13 -9.35 7.57
C LYS A 141 7.60 -9.28 7.15
N HIS A 142 7.97 -10.01 6.09
CA HIS A 142 9.36 -10.20 5.68
C HIS A 142 9.73 -9.49 4.38
N LEU A 143 8.76 -9.24 3.48
CA LEU A 143 9.04 -8.70 2.15
C LEU A 143 8.19 -7.46 1.88
N MET A 144 8.81 -6.44 1.30
CA MET A 144 8.09 -5.36 0.60
C MET A 144 8.21 -5.59 -0.89
N LEU A 145 7.10 -5.69 -1.61
CA LEU A 145 7.06 -6.02 -3.02
C LEU A 145 6.65 -4.78 -3.82
N VAL A 146 7.45 -4.39 -4.81
CA VAL A 146 7.22 -3.18 -5.59
C VAL A 146 7.64 -3.39 -7.04
N ARG A 147 7.16 -2.55 -7.95
CA ARG A 147 7.74 -2.43 -9.28
C ARG A 147 8.72 -1.28 -9.28
N ASN A 148 10.00 -1.60 -9.34
CA ASN A 148 11.06 -0.65 -9.56
C ASN A 148 11.69 -0.96 -10.93
N ARG A 149 11.09 -0.40 -11.98
CA ARG A 149 11.35 -0.76 -13.40
C ARG A 149 10.90 -2.21 -13.73
N SER A 150 11.49 -3.22 -13.09
CA SER A 150 11.05 -4.63 -13.11
C SER A 150 10.31 -5.01 -11.82
N ALA A 151 9.86 -6.26 -11.70
CA ALA A 151 9.40 -6.77 -10.42
C ALA A 151 10.55 -6.82 -9.41
N THR A 152 10.28 -6.38 -8.19
CA THR A 152 11.30 -6.18 -7.17
C THR A 152 10.72 -6.53 -5.81
N TYR A 153 11.54 -7.14 -4.95
CA TYR A 153 11.23 -7.28 -3.53
C TYR A 153 12.35 -6.69 -2.70
N PHE A 154 12.00 -6.11 -1.56
CA PHE A 154 12.93 -5.69 -0.53
C PHE A 154 12.79 -6.63 0.65
N ASP A 155 13.90 -7.23 1.05
CA ASP A 155 13.97 -8.07 2.23
C ASP A 155 14.09 -7.18 3.48
N VAL A 156 13.12 -7.31 4.39
CA VAL A 156 13.03 -6.48 5.59
C VAL A 156 14.14 -6.79 6.59
N SER A 157 14.60 -8.05 6.66
CA SER A 157 15.69 -8.48 7.55
C SER A 157 17.03 -7.94 7.07
N ASP A 158 17.33 -8.13 5.79
CA ASP A 158 18.64 -7.79 5.23
C ASP A 158 18.75 -6.33 4.81
N GLN A 159 17.61 -5.63 4.78
CA GLN A 159 17.47 -4.27 4.26
C GLN A 159 18.01 -4.11 2.83
N LYS A 160 17.81 -5.14 2.01
CA LYS A 160 18.31 -5.21 0.62
C LYS A 160 17.17 -5.31 -0.38
N GLU A 161 17.34 -4.64 -1.52
CA GLU A 161 16.44 -4.71 -2.66
C GLU A 161 16.95 -5.74 -3.68
N TYR A 162 16.06 -6.63 -4.14
CA TYR A 162 16.33 -7.68 -5.10
C TYR A 162 15.40 -7.53 -6.31
N SER A 163 16.00 -7.45 -7.50
CA SER A 163 15.27 -7.28 -8.74
C SER A 163 15.12 -8.62 -9.47
N LEU A 164 13.87 -8.98 -9.77
CA LEU A 164 13.53 -10.06 -10.70
C LEU A 164 13.58 -9.49 -12.12
N ARG A 165 14.77 -9.53 -12.71
CA ARG A 165 15.08 -8.84 -13.97
C ARG A 165 14.37 -9.46 -15.17
N ASN A 166 14.33 -8.71 -16.28
CA ASN A 166 13.80 -9.10 -17.60
C ASN A 166 12.28 -9.36 -17.66
N LEU A 167 11.57 -9.17 -16.55
CA LEU A 167 10.13 -9.31 -16.45
C LEU A 167 9.50 -8.10 -15.78
N ARG A 168 8.19 -7.94 -15.99
CA ARG A 168 7.39 -6.90 -15.33
C ARG A 168 6.24 -7.50 -14.56
N SER A 169 5.92 -6.88 -13.44
CA SER A 169 4.68 -7.17 -12.71
C SER A 169 3.47 -6.48 -13.36
N GLY A 170 2.26 -6.91 -12.99
CA GLY A 170 1.01 -6.21 -13.30
C GLY A 170 0.94 -4.82 -12.67
N CYS A 171 -0.06 -4.01 -13.05
CA CYS A 171 -0.25 -2.70 -12.42
C CYS A 171 -1.19 -2.75 -11.19
N SER A 172 -2.21 -3.61 -11.18
CA SER A 172 -3.06 -3.82 -9.98
C SER A 172 -2.66 -5.07 -9.22
N ASN A 173 -3.00 -6.24 -9.76
CA ASN A 173 -2.58 -7.53 -9.26
C ASN A 173 -1.18 -7.80 -9.79
N SER A 174 -0.17 -7.52 -8.97
CA SER A 174 1.21 -7.42 -9.45
C SER A 174 2.13 -8.44 -8.80
N LEU A 175 2.31 -8.33 -7.48
CA LEU A 175 3.17 -9.18 -6.67
C LEU A 175 2.36 -9.52 -5.43
N VAL A 176 2.19 -10.80 -5.13
CA VAL A 176 1.33 -11.26 -4.04
C VAL A 176 2.13 -12.23 -3.17
N ALA A 177 2.39 -11.83 -1.94
CA ALA A 177 2.84 -12.76 -0.90
C ALA A 177 1.62 -13.57 -0.42
N ALA A 178 1.66 -14.88 -0.62
CA ALA A 178 0.61 -15.83 -0.27
C ALA A 178 1.22 -17.00 0.50
N ASP A 179 1.32 -16.85 1.81
CA ASP A 179 1.71 -17.91 2.76
C ASP A 179 2.98 -18.70 2.36
N GLY A 180 4.08 -17.97 2.17
CA GLY A 180 5.38 -18.55 1.78
C GLY A 180 5.60 -18.64 0.26
N LEU A 181 4.60 -18.34 -0.56
CA LEU A 181 4.74 -18.17 -2.01
C LEU A 181 4.72 -16.69 -2.40
N LEU A 182 5.61 -16.31 -3.33
CA LEU A 182 5.51 -15.07 -4.07
C LEU A 182 4.92 -15.36 -5.45
N ASN A 183 3.66 -14.97 -5.64
CA ASN A 183 2.95 -15.10 -6.91
C ASN A 183 3.03 -13.79 -7.70
N MET A 184 3.33 -13.89 -8.99
CA MET A 184 3.31 -12.77 -9.92
C MET A 184 2.42 -13.13 -11.12
N PRO A 185 1.11 -12.82 -11.08
CA PRO A 185 0.24 -13.04 -12.22
C PRO A 185 0.56 -12.06 -13.37
N CYS A 186 0.44 -12.54 -14.61
CA CYS A 186 0.72 -11.76 -15.82
C CYS A 186 -0.40 -10.77 -16.17
N PHE A 187 -0.58 -9.73 -15.36
CA PHE A 187 -1.48 -8.60 -15.68
C PHE A 187 -0.76 -7.47 -16.44
N SER A 188 0.12 -7.84 -17.37
CA SER A 188 0.81 -6.91 -18.29
C SER A 188 0.23 -6.92 -19.70
N TYR A 189 -0.74 -7.78 -19.97
CA TYR A 189 -1.40 -7.90 -21.28
C TYR A 189 -2.03 -6.56 -21.68
N GLY A 190 -1.51 -5.94 -22.73
CA GLY A 190 -1.93 -4.61 -23.22
C GLY A 190 -1.03 -3.44 -22.82
N CYS A 191 -0.03 -3.64 -21.95
CA CYS A 191 0.97 -2.61 -21.68
C CYS A 191 2.13 -2.69 -22.69
N VAL A 192 2.52 -1.54 -23.26
CA VAL A 192 3.77 -1.42 -24.04
C VAL A 192 4.92 -1.13 -23.07
N CYS A 193 5.91 -2.02 -22.99
CA CYS A 193 7.05 -1.86 -22.10
C CYS A 193 8.30 -2.57 -22.64
N ASN A 194 9.48 -2.16 -22.18
CA ASN A 194 10.79 -2.65 -22.62
C ASN A 194 11.23 -3.97 -21.97
N TYR A 195 10.30 -4.78 -21.45
CA TYR A 195 10.59 -6.07 -20.80
C TYR A 195 10.15 -7.22 -21.69
N PRO A 196 11.07 -8.11 -22.12
CA PRO A 196 10.77 -9.14 -23.11
C PRO A 196 9.92 -10.30 -22.57
N LEU A 197 9.96 -10.55 -21.26
CA LEU A 197 9.25 -11.67 -20.65
C LEU A 197 7.90 -11.22 -20.06
N GLN A 198 6.82 -11.61 -20.73
CA GLN A 198 5.46 -11.51 -20.23
C GLN A 198 4.99 -12.90 -19.80
N THR A 199 5.08 -13.19 -18.51
CA THR A 199 4.71 -14.49 -17.97
C THR A 199 4.15 -14.37 -16.56
N SER A 200 3.44 -15.40 -16.13
CA SER A 200 3.08 -15.58 -14.74
C SER A 200 4.07 -16.55 -14.09
N PHE A 201 4.44 -16.31 -12.85
CA PHE A 201 5.23 -17.28 -12.09
C PHE A 201 4.83 -17.30 -10.61
N ALA A 202 5.24 -18.37 -9.94
CA ALA A 202 5.23 -18.49 -8.50
C ALA A 202 6.64 -18.86 -8.03
N MET A 203 7.11 -18.24 -6.96
CA MET A 203 8.38 -18.59 -6.31
C MET A 203 8.09 -19.00 -4.88
N ARG A 204 8.83 -19.99 -4.38
CA ARG A 204 8.89 -20.31 -2.96
C ARG A 204 10.25 -19.92 -2.43
N HIS A 205 10.34 -19.58 -1.15
CA HIS A 205 11.63 -19.36 -0.51
C HIS A 205 12.40 -20.69 -0.43
N MET A 206 13.66 -20.70 -0.88
CA MET A 206 14.59 -21.83 -0.81
C MET A 206 15.85 -21.36 -0.06
N PRO A 207 15.89 -21.45 1.27
CA PRO A 207 17.03 -20.98 2.06
C PRO A 207 18.38 -21.55 1.63
N GLU A 208 18.38 -22.80 1.14
CA GLU A 208 19.55 -23.47 0.59
C GLU A 208 20.19 -22.73 -0.59
N SER A 209 19.42 -21.90 -1.31
CA SER A 209 19.97 -21.11 -2.43
C SER A 209 20.95 -20.03 -1.97
N ALA A 210 21.01 -19.71 -0.67
CA ALA A 210 22.01 -18.79 -0.14
C ALA A 210 23.45 -19.29 -0.39
N GLU A 211 23.67 -20.61 -0.37
CA GLU A 211 24.98 -21.20 -0.70
C GLU A 211 25.43 -20.84 -2.11
N TRP A 212 24.48 -20.76 -3.06
CA TRP A 212 24.79 -20.40 -4.45
C TRP A 212 25.27 -18.95 -4.58
N ALA A 213 24.91 -18.10 -3.61
CA ALA A 213 25.39 -16.73 -3.49
C ALA A 213 26.62 -16.58 -2.56
N GLY A 214 27.16 -17.69 -2.04
CA GLY A 214 28.26 -17.68 -1.08
C GLY A 214 27.87 -17.23 0.33
N GLU A 215 26.56 -17.23 0.64
CA GLU A 215 26.01 -16.85 1.94
C GLU A 215 25.63 -18.11 2.75
N ARG A 216 25.51 -17.98 4.07
CA ARG A 216 25.10 -19.09 4.93
C ARG A 216 23.57 -19.27 4.85
N PRO A 217 23.04 -20.46 4.50
CA PRO A 217 21.61 -20.72 4.47
C PRO A 217 20.93 -20.46 5.82
N PHE A 218 19.74 -19.87 5.76
CA PHE A 218 18.85 -19.86 6.90
C PHE A 218 18.35 -21.28 7.16
N GLN A 219 18.53 -21.79 8.38
CA GLN A 219 18.00 -23.10 8.74
C GLN A 219 16.54 -22.98 9.15
N LEU A 220 15.65 -23.49 8.30
CA LEU A 220 14.27 -23.74 8.71
C LEU A 220 14.32 -24.75 9.86
N LEU A 221 13.82 -24.35 11.02
CA LEU A 221 13.58 -25.28 12.12
C LEU A 221 12.67 -26.38 11.56
N LYS A 222 13.19 -27.61 11.40
CA LYS A 222 12.34 -28.75 11.07
C LYS A 222 11.24 -28.80 12.13
N SER A 223 9.96 -28.79 11.69
CA SER A 223 8.86 -29.14 12.57
C SER A 223 9.25 -30.46 13.24
N ARG A 224 9.24 -30.48 14.58
CA ARG A 224 9.37 -31.74 15.30
C ARG A 224 8.22 -32.62 14.81
N GLU A 225 8.57 -33.73 14.17
CA GLU A 225 7.63 -34.82 13.86
C GLU A 225 6.97 -35.33 15.14
#